data_AF-A0A8T5PMU6-F1
#
_entry.id   AF-A0A8T5PMU6-F1
#
_cell.length_a   1.000
_cell.length_b   1.000
_cell.length_c   1.000
_cell.angle_alpha   90.00
_cell.angle_beta   90.00
_cell.angle_gamma   90.00
#
_symmetry.space_group_name_H-M   'P 1'
#
loop_
_entity.id
_entity.type
_entity.pdbx_description
1 polymer ?
#
loop_
_entity_poly.entity_id
_entity_poly.type
_entity_poly.pdbx_seq_one_letter_code
_entity_poly.pdbx_strand_id
1 'polypeptide(L)'
;MILNKFRKEVLNGSVREIKKSLREVNQMVSPDNEDYLMRINSLVNRLEDSKTERRDRQEILKLSERLNEKKIRLPDEIAAEVEADLAEVDRCLENNCLRSVVVLCGRILETALHRKYYEATQNDLLEKAPGIGLGKIIAKLSEANVVLDPGLTQQIHLINQIRVFSVHSKKEVFRPSQEQAEAMVLYTKDVLRKLFG
;
A
#
# COMPACT_ATOMS: atom_id res chain seq x y z
N MET A 1 7.43 -37.82 23.37
CA MET A 1 8.69 -37.05 23.54
C MET A 1 9.34 -36.64 22.22
N ILE A 2 9.36 -37.50 21.19
CA ILE A 2 10.02 -37.25 19.89
C ILE A 2 9.38 -36.09 19.08
N LEU A 3 8.04 -35.98 19.07
CA LEU A 3 7.30 -34.91 18.38
C LEU A 3 7.62 -33.49 18.87
N ASN A 4 7.91 -33.32 20.17
CA ASN A 4 8.27 -32.02 20.74
C ASN A 4 9.70 -31.61 20.38
N LYS A 5 10.60 -32.58 20.20
CA LYS A 5 11.98 -32.34 19.77
C LYS A 5 12.02 -31.91 18.30
N PHE A 6 11.28 -32.61 17.43
CA PHE A 6 11.17 -32.27 16.01
C PHE A 6 10.53 -30.89 15.78
N ARG A 7 9.45 -30.56 16.51
CA ARG A 7 8.84 -29.22 16.45
C ARG A 7 9.81 -28.12 16.87
N LYS A 8 10.62 -28.36 17.90
CA LYS A 8 11.61 -27.39 18.39
C LYS A 8 12.76 -27.20 17.39
N GLU A 9 13.21 -28.27 16.73
CA GLU A 9 14.24 -28.21 15.69
C GLU A 9 13.77 -27.46 14.44
N VAL A 10 12.55 -27.71 13.96
CA VAL A 10 11.94 -26.96 12.84
C VAL A 10 11.76 -25.48 13.19
N LEU A 11 11.28 -25.18 14.40
CA LEU A 11 11.10 -23.80 14.90
C LEU A 11 12.44 -23.05 14.93
N ASN A 12 13.49 -23.70 15.44
CA ASN A 12 14.84 -23.14 15.51
C ASN A 12 15.44 -22.91 14.12
N GLY A 13 15.12 -23.77 13.14
CA GLY A 13 15.49 -23.60 11.74
C GLY A 13 14.88 -22.33 11.13
N SER A 14 13.56 -22.16 11.27
CA SER A 14 12.87 -20.97 10.75
C SER A 14 13.30 -19.67 11.44
N VAL A 15 13.52 -19.69 12.76
CA VAL A 15 14.05 -18.52 13.49
C VAL A 15 15.45 -18.16 12.99
N ARG A 16 16.29 -19.15 12.68
CA ARG A 16 17.63 -18.93 12.15
C ARG A 16 17.59 -18.31 10.75
N GLU A 17 16.69 -18.75 9.88
CA GLU A 17 16.48 -18.13 8.56
C GLU A 17 15.95 -16.69 8.68
N ILE A 18 14.94 -16.47 9.52
CA ILE A 18 14.39 -15.12 9.76
C ILE A 18 15.48 -14.17 10.26
N LYS A 19 16.35 -14.61 11.19
CA LYS A 19 17.49 -13.82 11.66
C LYS A 19 18.52 -13.54 10.57
N LYS A 20 18.73 -14.47 9.66
CA LYS A 20 19.64 -14.27 8.53
C LYS A 20 19.08 -13.18 7.60
N SER A 21 17.82 -13.30 7.20
CA SER A 21 17.13 -12.28 6.39
C SER A 21 17.10 -10.93 7.09
N LEU A 22 16.87 -10.88 8.40
CA LEU A 22 16.89 -9.64 9.18
C LEU A 22 18.26 -8.98 9.25
N ARG A 23 19.35 -9.76 9.32
CA ARG A 23 20.71 -9.20 9.27
C ARG A 23 21.02 -8.61 7.90
N GLU A 24 20.58 -9.28 6.84
CA GLU A 24 20.71 -8.79 5.46
C GLU A 24 19.91 -7.49 5.28
N VAL A 25 18.68 -7.42 5.82
CA VAL A 25 17.86 -6.20 5.83
C VAL A 25 18.51 -5.10 6.67
N ASN A 26 18.97 -5.37 7.90
CA ASN A 26 19.63 -4.38 8.77
C ASN A 26 20.85 -3.71 8.12
N GLN A 27 21.55 -4.41 7.22
CA GLN A 27 22.70 -3.87 6.50
C GLN A 27 22.29 -2.97 5.32
N MET A 28 21.01 -2.93 4.95
CA MET A 28 20.48 -2.22 3.78
C MET A 28 19.54 -1.06 4.14
N VAL A 29 19.34 -0.76 5.42
CA VAL A 29 18.24 0.10 5.88
C VAL A 29 18.65 1.57 6.06
N SER A 30 17.86 2.46 5.45
CA SER A 30 17.86 3.93 5.61
C SER A 30 17.46 4.35 7.04
N PRO A 31 17.96 5.49 7.58
CA PRO A 31 17.60 6.00 8.91
C PRO A 31 16.08 6.10 9.19
N ASP A 32 15.26 6.33 8.16
CA ASP A 32 13.81 6.52 8.29
C ASP A 32 13.03 5.26 8.74
N ASN A 33 13.69 4.10 8.79
CA ASN A 33 13.06 2.81 9.08
C ASN A 33 13.46 2.22 10.45
N GLU A 34 14.15 2.98 11.30
CA GLU A 34 14.62 2.51 12.62
C GLU A 34 13.47 2.01 13.53
N ASP A 35 12.31 2.66 13.53
CA ASP A 35 11.16 2.26 14.37
C ASP A 35 10.63 0.88 13.97
N TYR A 36 10.57 0.59 12.67
CA TYR A 36 10.15 -0.71 12.16
C TYR A 36 11.16 -1.81 12.51
N LEU A 37 12.45 -1.52 12.41
CA LEU A 37 13.50 -2.45 12.81
C LEU A 37 13.46 -2.74 14.32
N MET A 38 13.23 -1.74 15.17
CA MET A 38 13.06 -1.95 16.61
C MET A 38 11.86 -2.84 16.92
N ARG A 39 10.71 -2.61 16.26
CA ARG A 39 9.51 -3.45 16.43
C ARG A 39 9.76 -4.89 16.01
N ILE A 40 10.42 -5.11 14.87
CA ILE A 40 10.70 -6.47 14.38
C ILE A 40 11.70 -7.19 15.30
N ASN A 41 12.75 -6.51 15.77
CA ASN A 41 13.68 -7.08 16.74
C ASN A 41 12.97 -7.43 18.05
N SER A 42 12.02 -6.61 18.51
CA SER A 42 11.22 -6.90 19.71
C SER A 42 10.34 -8.15 19.53
N LEU A 43 9.78 -8.37 18.34
CA LEU A 43 8.94 -9.52 18.02
C LEU A 43 9.77 -10.80 17.86
N VAL A 44 10.95 -10.69 17.25
CA VAL A 44 11.90 -11.80 17.14
C VAL A 44 12.42 -12.25 18.50
N ASN A 45 12.70 -11.31 19.40
CA ASN A 45 13.09 -11.65 20.77
C ASN A 45 11.95 -12.34 21.53
N ARG A 46 10.69 -11.93 21.32
CA ARG A 46 9.50 -12.61 21.86
C ARG A 46 9.26 -14.00 21.27
N LEU A 47 9.75 -14.28 20.05
CA LEU A 47 9.73 -15.62 19.47
C LEU A 47 10.72 -16.58 20.16
N GLU A 48 11.78 -16.08 20.79
CA GLU A 48 12.77 -16.93 21.48
C GLU A 48 12.24 -17.51 22.79
N ASP A 49 11.31 -16.81 23.44
CA ASP A 49 10.63 -17.24 24.67
C ASP A 49 9.47 -18.22 24.40
N SER A 50 9.76 -19.30 23.66
CA SER A 50 9.09 -20.62 23.55
C SER A 50 7.58 -20.83 23.85
N LYS A 51 6.73 -19.80 23.83
CA LYS A 51 5.27 -19.84 23.98
C LYS A 51 4.57 -18.93 22.98
N THR A 52 5.21 -18.66 21.85
CA THR A 52 4.71 -17.66 20.92
C THR A 52 3.52 -18.18 20.13
N GLU A 53 2.36 -17.58 20.38
CA GLU A 53 1.08 -17.93 19.76
C GLU A 53 1.11 -17.68 18.24
N ARG A 54 0.22 -18.36 17.50
CA ARG A 54 0.06 -18.19 16.03
C ARG A 54 -0.04 -16.72 15.58
N ARG A 55 -0.46 -15.83 16.48
CA ARG A 55 -0.65 -14.39 16.27
C ARG A 55 0.65 -13.66 15.95
N ASP A 56 1.71 -13.87 16.73
CA ASP A 56 2.98 -13.15 16.57
C ASP A 56 3.71 -13.59 15.29
N ARG A 57 3.53 -14.86 14.87
CA ARG A 57 4.03 -15.35 13.58
C ARG A 57 3.36 -14.67 12.39
N GLN A 58 2.04 -14.44 12.46
CA GLN A 58 1.33 -13.71 11.41
C GLN A 58 1.77 -12.24 11.35
N GLU A 59 2.00 -11.62 12.50
CA GLU A 59 2.46 -10.24 12.58
C GLU A 59 3.86 -10.07 11.97
N ILE A 60 4.77 -11.00 12.24
CA ILE A 60 6.11 -11.00 11.65
C ILE A 60 6.06 -11.20 10.14
N LEU A 61 5.23 -12.13 9.64
CA LEU A 61 5.06 -12.32 8.20
C LEU A 61 4.60 -11.02 7.53
N LYS A 62 3.57 -10.36 8.10
CA LYS A 62 3.07 -9.08 7.61
C LYS A 62 4.16 -8.00 7.59
N LEU A 63 4.98 -7.92 8.64
CA LEU A 63 6.07 -6.94 8.73
C LEU A 63 7.20 -7.24 7.74
N SER A 64 7.55 -8.51 7.53
CA SER A 64 8.55 -8.93 6.55
C SER A 64 8.07 -8.70 5.11
N GLU A 65 6.78 -8.89 4.82
CA GLU A 65 6.19 -8.53 3.52
C GLU A 65 6.26 -7.02 3.29
N ARG A 66 5.92 -6.21 4.29
CA ARG A 66 6.07 -4.74 4.22
C ARG A 66 7.51 -4.30 3.98
N LEU A 67 8.50 -4.98 4.58
CA LEU A 67 9.92 -4.70 4.35
C LEU A 67 10.39 -5.09 2.93
N ASN A 68 9.80 -6.13 2.36
CA ASN A 68 10.11 -6.58 1.00
C ASN A 68 9.29 -5.87 -0.08
N GLU A 69 8.34 -4.99 0.27
CA GLU A 69 7.68 -4.13 -0.70
C GLU A 69 8.74 -3.24 -1.36
N LYS A 70 8.97 -3.44 -2.67
CA LYS A 70 9.79 -2.51 -3.46
C LYS A 70 9.25 -1.10 -3.23
N LYS A 71 10.11 -0.21 -2.71
CA LYS A 71 9.76 1.20 -2.49
C LYS A 71 9.21 1.78 -3.80
N ILE A 72 8.00 2.31 -3.73
CA ILE A 72 7.37 3.02 -4.84
C ILE A 72 8.24 4.26 -5.11
N ARG A 73 8.81 4.37 -6.31
CA ARG A 73 9.55 5.56 -6.72
C ARG A 73 8.54 6.55 -7.28
N LEU A 74 8.30 7.62 -6.55
CA LEU A 74 7.38 8.68 -6.96
C LEU A 74 8.19 9.86 -7.53
N PRO A 75 7.67 10.58 -8.53
CA PRO A 75 8.23 11.87 -8.93
C PRO A 75 8.24 12.85 -7.75
N ASP A 76 9.32 13.62 -7.61
CA ASP A 76 9.54 14.53 -6.47
C ASP A 76 8.38 15.52 -6.30
N GLU A 77 7.74 15.94 -7.41
CA GLU A 77 6.65 16.91 -7.41
C GLU A 77 5.37 16.39 -6.74
N ILE A 78 5.17 15.08 -6.69
CA ILE A 78 4.00 14.46 -6.04
C ILE A 78 4.34 13.60 -4.83
N ALA A 79 5.62 13.34 -4.58
CA ALA A 79 6.07 12.42 -3.54
C ALA A 79 5.53 12.81 -2.16
N ALA A 80 5.73 14.06 -1.75
CA ALA A 80 5.29 14.54 -0.43
C ALA A 80 3.78 14.43 -0.23
N GLU A 81 2.98 14.75 -1.24
CA GLU A 81 1.52 14.68 -1.16
C GLU A 81 1.03 13.22 -1.09
N VAL A 82 1.55 12.35 -1.97
CA VAL A 82 1.16 10.94 -2.01
C VAL A 82 1.63 10.20 -0.76
N GLU A 83 2.82 10.49 -0.24
CA GLU A 83 3.31 9.90 1.00
C GLU A 83 2.48 10.33 2.22
N ALA A 84 2.10 11.62 2.29
CA ALA A 84 1.21 12.12 3.34
C ALA A 84 -0.17 11.43 3.28
N ASP A 85 -0.73 11.25 2.09
CA ASP A 85 -2.02 10.58 1.90
C ASP A 85 -1.94 9.08 2.21
N LEU A 86 -0.83 8.40 1.87
CA LEU A 86 -0.59 7.01 2.25
C LEU A 86 -0.46 6.85 3.77
N ALA A 87 0.21 7.78 4.45
CA ALA A 87 0.28 7.78 5.91
C ALA A 87 -1.11 8.03 6.55
N GLU A 88 -1.94 8.87 5.94
CA GLU A 88 -3.34 9.06 6.37
C GLU A 88 -4.19 7.81 6.13
N VAL A 89 -3.98 7.08 5.03
CA VAL A 89 -4.63 5.80 4.75
C VAL A 89 -4.33 4.79 5.86
N ASP A 90 -3.07 4.66 6.27
CA ASP A 90 -2.67 3.76 7.35
C ASP A 90 -3.38 4.13 8.66
N ARG A 91 -3.39 5.41 9.03
CA ARG A 91 -4.12 5.90 10.22
C ARG A 91 -5.63 5.63 10.14
N CYS A 92 -6.22 5.81 8.96
CA CYS A 92 -7.64 5.53 8.75
C CYS A 92 -7.96 4.04 8.89
N LEU A 93 -7.11 3.14 8.39
CA LEU A 93 -7.26 1.70 8.57
C LEU A 93 -7.20 1.31 10.05
N GLU A 94 -6.21 1.84 10.79
CA GLU A 94 -6.03 1.57 12.22
C GLU A 94 -7.25 1.99 13.06
N ASN A 95 -7.96 3.06 12.63
CA ASN A 95 -9.12 3.59 13.33
C ASN A 95 -10.47 3.13 12.74
N ASN A 96 -10.48 2.12 11.85
CA ASN A 96 -11.68 1.65 11.14
C ASN A 96 -12.44 2.75 10.38
N CYS A 97 -11.75 3.79 9.93
CA CYS A 97 -12.30 4.86 9.09
C CYS A 97 -12.33 4.42 7.61
N LEU A 98 -12.99 3.29 7.32
CA LEU A 98 -12.87 2.57 6.05
C LEU A 98 -13.39 3.34 4.83
N ARG A 99 -14.39 4.21 5.01
CA ARG A 99 -14.84 5.11 3.94
C ARG A 99 -13.76 6.13 3.57
N SER A 100 -13.05 6.66 4.55
CA SER A 100 -11.95 7.60 4.33
C SER A 100 -10.80 6.95 3.57
N VAL A 101 -10.48 5.69 3.88
CA VAL A 101 -9.48 4.90 3.14
C VAL A 101 -9.80 4.87 1.64
N VAL A 102 -11.04 4.51 1.28
CA VAL A 102 -11.46 4.47 -0.13
C VAL A 102 -11.34 5.84 -0.81
N VAL A 103 -11.72 6.91 -0.11
CA VAL A 103 -11.67 8.28 -0.65
C VAL A 103 -10.23 8.71 -0.90
N LEU A 104 -9.32 8.44 0.05
CA LEU A 104 -7.90 8.76 -0.05
C LEU A 104 -7.23 7.95 -1.16
N CYS A 105 -7.54 6.66 -1.31
CA CYS A 105 -7.09 5.86 -2.45
C CYS A 105 -7.45 6.50 -3.79
N GLY A 106 -8.69 6.99 -3.93
CA GLY A 106 -9.09 7.71 -5.14
C GLY A 106 -8.35 9.03 -5.35
N ARG A 107 -8.08 9.80 -4.29
CA ARG A 107 -7.30 11.05 -4.36
C ARG A 107 -5.85 10.79 -4.79
N ILE A 108 -5.19 9.79 -4.18
CA ILE A 108 -3.83 9.37 -4.54
C ILE A 108 -3.75 9.04 -6.03
N LEU A 109 -4.73 8.29 -6.55
CA LEU A 109 -4.79 7.96 -7.98
C LEU A 109 -5.01 9.19 -8.86
N GLU A 110 -5.77 10.19 -8.41
CA GLU A 110 -5.93 11.45 -9.15
C GLU A 110 -4.59 12.17 -9.25
N THR A 111 -3.89 12.37 -8.13
CA THR A 111 -2.57 13.00 -8.10
C THR A 111 -1.57 12.27 -9.00
N ALA A 112 -1.52 10.94 -8.92
CA ALA A 112 -0.64 10.12 -9.74
C ALA A 112 -0.94 10.21 -11.24
N LEU A 113 -2.21 10.08 -11.65
CA LEU A 113 -2.59 10.13 -13.06
C LEU A 113 -2.45 11.53 -13.65
N HIS A 114 -2.66 12.58 -12.86
CA HIS A 114 -2.38 13.96 -13.26
C HIS A 114 -0.89 14.14 -13.57
N ARG A 115 -0.01 13.67 -12.67
CA ARG A 115 1.44 13.69 -12.90
C ARG A 115 1.82 12.91 -14.15
N LYS A 116 1.24 11.72 -14.34
CA LYS A 116 1.49 10.90 -15.52
C LYS A 116 1.07 11.59 -16.82
N TYR A 117 -0.06 12.28 -16.79
CA TYR A 117 -0.53 13.05 -17.95
C TYR A 117 0.40 14.22 -18.26
N TYR A 118 0.86 14.94 -17.23
CA TYR A 118 1.83 16.01 -17.40
C TYR A 118 3.14 15.49 -18.00
N GLU A 119 3.68 14.36 -17.51
CA GLU A 119 4.89 13.74 -18.07
C GLU A 119 4.76 13.53 -19.59
N ALA A 120 3.60 13.02 -20.03
CA ALA A 120 3.36 12.69 -21.43
C ALA A 120 3.08 13.91 -22.32
N THR A 121 2.49 14.98 -21.77
CA THR A 121 1.94 16.08 -22.59
C THR A 121 2.52 17.46 -22.30
N GLN A 122 3.26 17.61 -21.21
CA GLN A 122 3.74 18.88 -20.65
C GLN A 122 2.60 19.89 -20.38
N ASN A 123 1.36 19.41 -20.28
CA ASN A 123 0.19 20.21 -19.97
C ASN A 123 -0.31 19.90 -18.56
N ASP A 124 -0.42 20.93 -17.73
CA ASP A 124 -1.03 20.77 -16.42
C ASP A 124 -2.56 20.79 -16.52
N LEU A 125 -3.17 19.63 -16.26
CA LEU A 125 -4.63 19.50 -16.19
C LEU A 125 -5.21 20.10 -14.91
N LEU A 126 -4.44 20.16 -13.82
CA LEU A 126 -4.92 20.69 -12.54
C LEU A 126 -5.16 22.19 -12.62
N GLU A 127 -4.32 22.92 -13.35
CA GLU A 127 -4.49 24.37 -13.56
C GLU A 127 -5.72 24.69 -14.41
N LYS A 128 -6.01 23.87 -15.43
CA LYS A 128 -7.09 24.15 -16.39
C LYS A 128 -8.45 23.62 -15.96
N ALA A 129 -8.48 22.55 -15.18
CA ALA A 129 -9.72 21.93 -14.73
C ALA A 129 -9.49 21.16 -13.42
N PRO A 130 -9.49 21.83 -12.25
CA PRO A 130 -9.41 21.13 -10.98
C PRO A 130 -10.59 20.16 -10.82
N GLY A 131 -10.32 18.91 -10.45
CA GLY A 131 -11.36 17.91 -10.16
C GLY A 131 -12.03 17.27 -11.38
N ILE A 132 -11.31 17.04 -12.48
CA ILE A 132 -11.90 16.40 -13.68
C ILE A 132 -12.43 14.98 -13.44
N GLY A 133 -12.03 14.36 -12.33
CA GLY A 133 -12.40 13.01 -11.95
C GLY A 133 -11.58 11.96 -12.71
N LEU A 134 -11.23 10.87 -12.02
CA LEU A 134 -10.39 9.77 -12.55
C LEU A 134 -10.77 9.31 -13.97
N GLY A 135 -12.07 9.15 -14.25
CA GLY A 135 -12.53 8.69 -15.56
C GLY A 135 -12.15 9.63 -16.71
N LYS A 136 -12.20 10.96 -16.50
CA LYS A 136 -11.78 11.92 -17.52
C LYS A 136 -10.26 11.98 -17.66
N ILE A 137 -9.49 11.81 -16.57
CA ILE A 137 -8.02 11.75 -16.64
C ILE A 137 -7.59 10.55 -17.49
N ILE A 138 -8.20 9.38 -17.29
CA ILE A 138 -7.90 8.18 -18.09
C ILE A 138 -8.22 8.40 -19.57
N ALA A 139 -9.37 9.01 -19.88
CA ALA A 139 -9.71 9.34 -21.26
C ALA A 139 -8.68 10.28 -21.90
N LYS A 140 -8.24 11.30 -21.16
CA LYS A 140 -7.20 12.25 -21.60
C LYS A 140 -5.84 11.59 -21.81
N LEU A 141 -5.45 10.66 -20.94
CA LEU A 141 -4.24 9.85 -21.12
C LEU A 141 -4.30 9.02 -22.41
N SER A 142 -5.45 8.39 -22.67
CA SER A 142 -5.68 7.64 -23.91
C SER A 142 -5.61 8.53 -25.16
N GLU A 143 -6.24 9.72 -25.13
CA GLU A 143 -6.14 10.73 -26.19
C GLU A 143 -4.69 11.20 -26.43
N ALA A 144 -3.86 11.21 -25.39
CA ALA A 144 -2.44 11.52 -25.44
C ALA A 144 -1.56 10.32 -25.84
N ASN A 145 -2.15 9.20 -26.28
CA ASN A 145 -1.47 7.94 -26.62
C ASN A 145 -0.69 7.29 -25.46
N VAL A 146 -1.05 7.60 -24.20
CA VAL A 146 -0.52 6.89 -23.03
C VAL A 146 -1.34 5.63 -22.83
N VAL A 147 -0.74 4.49 -23.16
CA VAL A 147 -1.37 3.18 -22.99
C VAL A 147 -1.21 2.72 -21.54
N LEU A 148 -2.33 2.63 -20.83
CA LEU A 148 -2.37 1.99 -19.52
C LEU A 148 -2.71 0.51 -19.70
N ASP A 149 -2.09 -0.34 -18.87
CA ASP A 149 -2.44 -1.75 -18.80
C ASP A 149 -3.95 -1.93 -18.51
N PRO A 150 -4.64 -2.86 -19.20
CA PRO A 150 -6.08 -3.09 -18.98
C PRO A 150 -6.42 -3.41 -17.52
N GLY A 151 -5.56 -4.14 -16.81
CA GLY A 151 -5.74 -4.45 -15.39
C GLY A 151 -5.67 -3.21 -14.51
N LEU A 152 -4.74 -2.29 -14.79
CA LEU A 152 -4.67 -1.00 -14.10
C LEU A 152 -5.94 -0.18 -14.31
N THR A 153 -6.41 -0.11 -15.55
CA THR A 153 -7.61 0.65 -15.89
C THR A 153 -8.84 0.11 -15.13
N GLN A 154 -8.96 -1.21 -15.01
CA GLN A 154 -10.02 -1.84 -14.23
C GLN A 154 -9.90 -1.53 -12.72
N GLN A 155 -8.70 -1.59 -12.15
CA GLN A 155 -8.44 -1.24 -10.75
C GLN A 155 -8.83 0.23 -10.46
N ILE A 156 -8.41 1.15 -11.32
CA ILE A 156 -8.73 2.58 -11.19
C ILE A 156 -10.25 2.80 -11.29
N HIS A 157 -10.91 2.15 -12.24
CA HIS A 157 -12.37 2.24 -12.38
C HIS A 157 -13.11 1.72 -11.15
N LEU A 158 -12.68 0.59 -10.59
CA LEU A 158 -13.26 0.03 -9.38
C LEU A 158 -13.12 1.01 -8.20
N ILE A 159 -11.91 1.54 -7.97
CA ILE A 159 -11.66 2.52 -6.91
C ILE A 159 -12.54 3.77 -7.11
N ASN A 160 -12.62 4.27 -8.35
CA ASN A 160 -13.45 5.45 -8.66
C ASN A 160 -14.95 5.20 -8.40
N GLN A 161 -15.47 4.04 -8.80
CA GLN A 161 -16.86 3.67 -8.55
C GLN A 161 -17.15 3.69 -7.05
N ILE A 162 -16.33 3.01 -6.24
CA ILE A 162 -16.53 2.91 -4.79
C ILE A 162 -16.34 4.27 -4.10
N ARG A 163 -15.37 5.08 -4.54
CA ARG A 163 -15.20 6.47 -4.06
C ARG A 163 -16.48 7.29 -4.27
N VAL A 164 -17.08 7.24 -5.46
CA VAL A 164 -18.31 7.99 -5.75
C VAL A 164 -19.44 7.64 -4.76
N PHE A 165 -19.60 6.36 -4.42
CA PHE A 165 -20.56 5.93 -3.39
C PHE A 165 -20.17 6.37 -1.96
N SER A 166 -18.88 6.64 -1.72
CA SER A 166 -18.36 7.04 -0.42
C SER A 166 -18.45 8.55 -0.16
N VAL A 167 -18.39 9.39 -1.19
CA VAL A 167 -18.48 10.86 -1.06
C VAL A 167 -19.84 11.46 -1.43
N HIS A 168 -20.57 10.88 -2.38
CA HIS A 168 -21.85 11.45 -2.83
C HIS A 168 -23.05 10.80 -2.16
N SER A 169 -24.06 11.61 -1.84
CA SER A 169 -25.36 11.13 -1.33
C SER A 169 -26.03 10.23 -2.37
N LYS A 170 -26.03 8.92 -2.11
CA LYS A 170 -26.78 7.91 -2.87
C LYS A 170 -27.94 7.40 -2.01
N LYS A 171 -28.91 6.73 -2.65
CA LYS A 171 -30.07 6.13 -1.94
C LYS A 171 -29.63 5.15 -0.85
N GLU A 172 -28.51 4.47 -1.05
CA GLU A 172 -27.93 3.56 -0.08
C GLU A 172 -26.53 4.03 0.32
N VAL A 173 -26.25 3.99 1.62
CA VAL A 173 -24.94 4.35 2.16
C VAL A 173 -24.01 3.16 1.98
N PHE A 174 -22.99 3.33 1.14
CA PHE A 174 -21.94 2.33 1.02
C PHE A 174 -21.08 2.28 2.29
N ARG A 175 -20.88 1.07 2.81
CA ARG A 175 -20.06 0.78 3.99
C ARG A 175 -19.04 -0.29 3.61
N PRO A 176 -17.80 0.07 3.26
CA PRO A 176 -16.79 -0.91 2.90
C PRO A 176 -16.48 -1.82 4.11
N SER A 177 -16.25 -3.11 3.84
CA SER A 177 -15.62 -4.00 4.81
C SER A 177 -14.12 -3.71 4.94
N GLN A 178 -13.49 -4.26 5.99
CA GLN A 178 -12.05 -4.14 6.20
C GLN A 178 -11.27 -4.67 4.98
N GLU A 179 -11.65 -5.85 4.49
CA GLU A 179 -11.01 -6.52 3.36
C GLU A 179 -11.18 -5.71 2.07
N GLN A 180 -12.34 -5.08 1.88
CA GLN A 180 -12.57 -4.18 0.73
C GLN A 180 -11.64 -2.96 0.81
N ALA A 181 -11.50 -2.33 1.98
CA ALA A 181 -10.62 -1.20 2.17
C ALA A 181 -9.15 -1.58 1.93
N GLU A 182 -8.69 -2.69 2.51
CA GLU A 182 -7.34 -3.23 2.31
C GLU A 182 -7.06 -3.55 0.82
N ALA A 183 -8.03 -4.15 0.13
CA ALA A 183 -7.92 -4.40 -1.32
C ALA A 183 -7.76 -3.10 -2.12
N MET A 184 -8.49 -2.03 -1.76
CA MET A 184 -8.33 -0.74 -2.43
C MET A 184 -6.93 -0.16 -2.22
N VAL A 185 -6.34 -0.32 -1.04
CA VAL A 185 -4.96 0.12 -0.76
C VAL A 185 -3.97 -0.68 -1.61
N LEU A 186 -4.13 -2.00 -1.69
CA LEU A 186 -3.29 -2.86 -2.52
C LEU A 186 -3.36 -2.49 -4.00
N TYR A 187 -4.56 -2.26 -4.53
CA TYR A 187 -4.74 -1.80 -5.91
C TYR A 187 -4.11 -0.42 -6.13
N THR A 188 -4.27 0.50 -5.19
CA THR A 188 -3.64 1.83 -5.29
C THR A 188 -2.12 1.74 -5.35
N LYS A 189 -1.51 0.94 -4.46
CA LYS A 189 -0.07 0.68 -4.48
C LYS A 189 0.39 -0.01 -5.76
N ASP A 190 -0.37 -0.96 -6.29
CA ASP A 190 -0.06 -1.63 -7.57
C ASP A 190 -0.07 -0.64 -8.74
N VAL A 191 -1.09 0.23 -8.81
CA VAL A 191 -1.17 1.28 -9.83
C VAL A 191 0.04 2.22 -9.73
N LEU A 192 0.35 2.74 -8.54
CA LEU A 192 1.51 3.61 -8.34
C LEU A 192 2.82 2.95 -8.79
N ARG A 193 3.01 1.66 -8.44
CA ARG A 193 4.18 0.89 -8.85
C ARG A 193 4.28 0.75 -10.37
N LYS A 194 3.18 0.46 -11.07
CA LYS A 194 3.23 0.31 -12.53
C LYS A 194 3.30 1.63 -13.28
N LEU A 195 2.88 2.73 -12.67
CA LEU A 195 2.98 4.06 -13.28
C LEU A 195 4.40 4.64 -13.23
N PHE A 196 5.17 4.33 -12.18
CA PHE A 196 6.44 5.00 -11.89
C PHE A 196 7.63 4.10 -11.53
N GLY A 197 7.42 2.79 -11.35
CA GLY A 197 8.46 1.80 -11.04
C GLY A 197 8.94 1.01 -12.24
#